data_AF-A0A543E5C7-F1
#
_entry.id   AF-A0A543E5C7-F1
#
_cell.length_a   1.000
_cell.length_b   1.000
_cell.length_c   1.000
_cell.angle_alpha   90.00
_cell.angle_beta   90.00
_cell.angle_gamma   90.00
#
_symmetry.space_group_name_H-M   'P 1'
#
loop_
_entity.id
_entity.type
_entity.pdbx_description
1 polymer ?
#
loop_
_entity_poly.entity_id
_entity_poly.type
_entity_poly.pdbx_seq_one_letter_code
_entity_poly.pdbx_strand_id
1 'polypeptide(L)'
;MTRPAPSRAIPATPAATRPVRQADTVASLKAFSLYAMPGSETAASLAARRALMSRKGLSVEEISERARERRRTASQIQRFDRRARLLALLLPAAAALAWLGSAQNSINMLLSGYALLALAAVALLSRLTRTPDAARLPLEQYYLPDEQLASAEDITLLRRLAQQDSELDAVTTAWWRSTAPIRKGDIRLALDFQRAKRA
;
A
#
# COMPACT_ATOMS: atom_id res chain seq x y z
N MET A 1 -20.49 34.70 67.10
CA MET A 1 -21.82 34.55 66.45
C MET A 1 -22.34 33.14 66.70
N THR A 2 -23.34 33.06 67.59
CA THR A 2 -24.51 32.15 67.65
C THR A 2 -24.48 30.73 67.00
N ARG A 3 -24.59 29.73 67.90
CA ARG A 3 -25.18 28.35 67.83
C ARG A 3 -26.58 28.26 67.16
N PRO A 4 -27.26 27.09 66.92
CA PRO A 4 -27.02 25.69 67.35
C PRO A 4 -27.27 24.55 66.30
N ALA A 5 -27.12 23.28 66.71
CA ALA A 5 -27.55 22.03 66.04
C ALA A 5 -29.06 21.73 66.21
N PRO A 6 -29.68 20.79 65.44
CA PRO A 6 -29.94 19.42 65.96
C PRO A 6 -29.93 18.30 64.87
N SER A 7 -29.44 17.09 65.15
CA SER A 7 -30.18 15.87 65.60
C SER A 7 -31.31 15.34 64.70
N ARG A 8 -31.08 14.19 64.05
CA ARG A 8 -32.02 13.04 64.09
C ARG A 8 -31.37 11.73 63.61
N ALA A 9 -31.70 10.66 64.34
CA ALA A 9 -31.26 9.29 64.17
C ALA A 9 -32.17 8.47 63.21
N ILE A 10 -31.56 7.57 62.40
CA ILE A 10 -31.72 6.09 62.21
C ILE A 10 -33.05 5.46 62.73
N PRO A 11 -33.74 4.39 62.17
CA PRO A 11 -33.32 3.27 61.26
C PRO A 11 -34.35 2.69 60.21
N ALA A 12 -33.89 1.63 59.51
CA ALA A 12 -34.60 0.36 59.16
C ALA A 12 -35.28 0.13 57.78
N THR A 13 -34.55 -0.62 56.91
CA THR A 13 -34.90 -1.89 56.18
C THR A 13 -36.16 -2.02 55.29
N PRO A 14 -36.29 -3.07 54.43
CA PRO A 14 -35.44 -3.63 53.37
C PRO A 14 -36.18 -3.71 51.99
N ALA A 15 -35.54 -4.35 51.02
CA ALA A 15 -36.12 -5.09 49.88
C ALA A 15 -36.49 -4.31 48.60
N ALA A 16 -35.64 -4.47 47.58
CA ALA A 16 -36.07 -5.15 46.35
C ALA A 16 -34.83 -5.60 45.57
N THR A 17 -34.46 -6.85 45.82
CA THR A 17 -33.61 -7.65 44.96
C THR A 17 -34.18 -7.63 43.53
N ARG A 18 -33.59 -6.87 42.63
CA ARG A 18 -33.73 -7.11 41.19
C ARG A 18 -32.38 -7.62 40.69
N PRO A 19 -32.22 -8.93 40.44
CA PRO A 19 -31.15 -9.36 39.60
C PRO A 19 -31.46 -8.82 38.19
N VAL A 20 -30.77 -7.74 37.82
CA VAL A 20 -30.66 -7.37 36.40
C VAL A 20 -30.02 -8.58 35.73
N ARG A 21 -30.79 -9.21 34.84
CA ARG A 21 -30.39 -10.35 34.02
C ARG A 21 -29.05 -10.05 33.33
N GLN A 22 -27.95 -10.48 33.96
CA GLN A 22 -26.62 -10.57 33.35
C GLN A 22 -26.49 -11.86 32.51
N ALA A 23 -27.54 -12.22 31.76
CA ALA A 23 -27.57 -13.46 30.98
C ALA A 23 -27.31 -13.24 29.48
N ASP A 24 -27.42 -12.02 28.97
CA ASP A 24 -27.32 -11.77 27.51
C ASP A 24 -25.93 -11.32 27.03
N THR A 25 -25.03 -10.92 27.94
CA THR A 25 -23.68 -10.47 27.53
C THR A 25 -22.70 -11.62 27.26
N VAL A 26 -22.98 -12.83 27.75
CA VAL A 26 -22.07 -13.99 27.57
C VAL A 26 -22.40 -14.78 26.30
N ALA A 27 -23.61 -14.66 25.75
CA ALA A 27 -23.97 -15.29 24.47
C ALA A 27 -23.29 -14.62 23.26
N SER A 28 -22.94 -13.32 23.37
CA SER A 28 -22.31 -12.54 22.29
C SER A 28 -20.83 -12.87 22.05
N LEU A 29 -20.13 -13.50 23.01
CA LEU A 29 -18.70 -13.82 22.89
C LEU A 29 -18.45 -15.26 22.40
N LYS A 30 -19.47 -16.13 22.40
CA LYS A 30 -19.36 -17.53 21.93
C LYS A 30 -19.52 -17.69 20.42
N ALA A 31 -19.85 -16.63 19.68
CA ALA A 31 -20.06 -16.69 18.24
C ALA A 31 -18.80 -16.35 17.41
N PHE A 32 -17.63 -16.14 18.03
CA PHE A 32 -16.37 -16.06 17.29
C PHE A 32 -15.73 -17.44 17.16
N SER A 33 -16.45 -18.31 16.46
CA SER A 33 -15.91 -19.56 15.95
C SER A 33 -15.60 -19.35 14.48
N LEU A 34 -14.37 -19.62 14.05
CA LEU A 34 -13.95 -19.70 12.65
C LEU A 34 -14.81 -20.66 11.79
N TYR A 35 -15.73 -21.40 12.42
CA TYR A 35 -16.63 -22.39 11.83
C TYR A 35 -18.12 -22.15 12.15
N ALA A 36 -18.49 -21.12 12.90
CA ALA A 36 -19.90 -20.77 13.13
C ALA A 36 -20.39 -19.92 11.97
N MET A 37 -20.62 -20.54 10.82
CA MET A 37 -21.20 -19.86 9.66
C MET A 37 -22.67 -19.50 9.96
N PRO A 38 -23.05 -18.22 9.94
CA PRO A 38 -24.43 -17.82 9.72
C PRO A 38 -24.88 -18.40 8.36
N GLY A 39 -26.08 -18.96 8.28
CA GLY A 39 -26.60 -19.64 7.07
C GLY A 39 -26.75 -18.76 5.81
N SER A 40 -26.33 -17.49 5.87
CA SER A 40 -26.36 -16.52 4.78
C SER A 40 -24.96 -16.05 4.31
N GLU A 41 -23.86 -16.64 4.79
CA GLU A 41 -22.51 -16.23 4.37
C GLU A 41 -22.11 -16.81 3.01
N THR A 42 -21.75 -15.93 2.06
CA THR A 42 -21.23 -16.30 0.75
C THR A 42 -19.72 -16.52 0.78
N ALA A 43 -19.17 -17.28 -0.18
CA ALA A 43 -17.71 -17.44 -0.30
C ALA A 43 -16.98 -16.08 -0.45
N ALA A 44 -17.65 -15.09 -1.06
CA ALA A 44 -17.15 -13.73 -1.19
C ALA A 44 -17.05 -13.01 0.17
N SER A 45 -18.03 -13.15 1.06
CA SER A 45 -17.98 -12.54 2.40
C SER A 45 -16.88 -13.15 3.26
N LEU A 46 -16.67 -14.47 3.17
CA LEU A 46 -15.57 -15.16 3.84
C LEU A 46 -14.19 -14.72 3.32
N ALA A 47 -14.03 -14.58 2.00
CA ALA A 47 -12.80 -14.09 1.39
C ALA A 47 -12.50 -12.65 1.82
N ALA A 48 -13.51 -11.78 1.82
CA ALA A 48 -13.37 -10.39 2.25
C ALA A 48 -13.04 -10.29 3.76
N ARG A 49 -13.65 -11.13 4.60
CA ARG A 49 -13.31 -11.21 6.03
C ARG A 49 -11.85 -11.61 6.25
N ARG A 50 -11.37 -12.63 5.53
CA ARG A 50 -9.95 -13.04 5.59
C ARG A 50 -9.02 -11.93 5.10
N ALA A 51 -9.40 -11.21 4.05
CA ALA A 51 -8.63 -10.08 3.54
C ALA A 51 -8.52 -8.95 4.58
N LEU A 52 -9.62 -8.62 5.27
CA LEU A 52 -9.63 -7.64 6.36
C LEU A 52 -8.72 -8.04 7.53
N MET A 53 -8.81 -9.30 7.97
CA MET A 53 -8.00 -9.82 9.09
C MET A 53 -6.52 -9.95 8.72
N SER A 54 -6.20 -10.20 7.45
CA SER A 54 -4.82 -10.32 6.96
C SER A 54 -4.18 -8.99 6.58
N ARG A 55 -4.79 -7.86 6.95
CA ARG A 55 -4.22 -6.52 6.75
C ARG A 55 -2.77 -6.49 7.25
N LYS A 56 -1.85 -6.20 6.34
CA LYS A 56 -0.47 -5.86 6.68
C LYS A 56 -0.40 -4.36 6.92
N GLY A 57 -0.35 -3.96 8.19
CA GLY A 57 -0.06 -2.57 8.56
C GLY A 57 1.35 -2.24 8.11
N LEU A 58 1.47 -1.62 6.93
CA LEU A 58 2.75 -1.20 6.41
C LEU A 58 3.18 0.08 7.15
N SER A 59 4.45 0.20 7.50
CA SER A 59 4.99 1.45 8.04
C SER A 59 5.16 2.50 6.93
N VAL A 60 5.37 3.77 7.29
CA VAL A 60 5.68 4.84 6.33
C VAL A 60 7.05 4.59 5.70
N GLU A 61 8.03 4.13 6.49
CA GLU A 61 9.37 3.80 5.99
C GLU A 61 9.29 2.70 4.93
N GLU A 62 8.57 1.60 5.20
CA GLU A 62 8.43 0.47 4.28
C GLU A 62 7.82 0.87 2.94
N ILE A 63 6.83 1.79 2.91
CA ILE A 63 6.32 2.28 1.63
C ILE A 63 7.36 3.10 0.91
N SER A 64 8.03 3.99 1.65
CA SER A 64 9.04 4.87 1.06
C SER A 64 10.16 4.05 0.43
N GLU A 65 10.53 2.93 1.04
CA GLU A 65 11.48 1.96 0.49
C GLU A 65 10.94 1.30 -0.77
N ARG A 66 9.71 0.75 -0.74
CA ARG A 66 9.10 0.15 -1.93
C ARG A 66 8.90 1.14 -3.08
N ALA A 67 8.59 2.40 -2.78
CA ALA A 67 8.47 3.46 -3.77
C ALA A 67 9.84 3.83 -4.35
N ARG A 68 10.89 3.88 -3.52
CA ARG A 68 12.27 4.07 -3.98
C ARG A 68 12.74 2.91 -4.85
N GLU A 69 12.41 1.68 -4.50
CA GLU A 69 12.69 0.50 -5.31
C GLU A 69 12.00 0.58 -6.67
N ARG A 70 10.71 0.92 -6.71
CA ARG A 70 9.98 1.18 -7.97
C ARG A 70 10.58 2.30 -8.80
N ARG A 71 11.05 3.36 -8.16
CA ARG A 71 11.77 4.44 -8.84
C ARG A 71 13.09 3.95 -9.42
N ARG A 72 13.82 3.11 -8.69
CA ARG A 72 15.07 2.49 -9.16
C ARG A 72 14.81 1.59 -10.36
N THR A 73 13.81 0.71 -10.30
CA THR A 73 13.46 -0.16 -11.44
C THR A 73 13.00 0.65 -12.65
N ALA A 74 12.16 1.67 -12.46
CA ALA A 74 11.76 2.60 -13.53
C ALA A 74 12.97 3.31 -14.16
N SER A 75 13.92 3.77 -13.33
CA SER A 75 15.14 4.41 -13.79
C SER A 75 16.06 3.46 -14.57
N GLN A 76 16.15 2.19 -14.16
CA GLN A 76 16.92 1.16 -14.88
C GLN A 76 16.30 0.84 -16.24
N ILE A 77 14.98 0.70 -16.30
CA ILE A 77 14.26 0.47 -17.56
C ILE A 77 14.48 1.65 -18.52
N GLN A 78 14.42 2.88 -18.02
CA GLN A 78 14.65 4.07 -18.84
C GLN A 78 16.09 4.16 -19.36
N ARG A 79 17.09 3.76 -18.55
CA ARG A 79 18.50 3.71 -18.99
C ARG A 79 18.71 2.70 -20.13
N PHE A 80 18.01 1.57 -20.09
CA PHE A 80 18.06 0.50 -21.10
C PHE A 80 16.91 0.52 -22.11
N ASP A 81 16.44 1.72 -22.44
CA ASP A 81 15.41 1.96 -23.44
C ASP A 81 15.87 1.55 -24.87
N ARG A 82 14.92 1.38 -25.80
CA ARG A 82 15.10 0.87 -27.17
C ARG A 82 16.26 1.54 -27.91
N ARG A 83 16.45 2.85 -27.73
CA ARG A 83 17.55 3.60 -28.37
C ARG A 83 18.93 3.24 -27.81
N ALA A 84 19.05 2.98 -26.51
CA ALA A 84 20.31 2.51 -25.92
C ALA A 84 20.67 1.12 -26.44
N ARG A 85 19.66 0.24 -26.62
CA ARG A 85 19.85 -1.08 -27.23
C ARG A 85 20.32 -0.97 -28.68
N LEU A 86 19.72 -0.08 -29.47
CA LEU A 86 20.16 0.16 -30.86
C LEU A 86 21.60 0.65 -30.92
N LEU A 87 22.01 1.58 -30.05
CA LEU A 87 23.39 2.06 -29.98
C LEU A 87 24.37 0.96 -29.56
N ALA A 88 23.99 0.11 -28.60
CA ALA A 88 24.79 -1.04 -28.20
C ALA A 88 24.96 -2.06 -29.32
N LEU A 89 23.96 -2.24 -30.20
CA LEU A 89 24.06 -3.08 -31.40
C LEU A 89 24.85 -2.42 -32.54
N LEU A 90 24.87 -1.09 -32.59
CA LEU A 90 25.60 -0.34 -33.62
C LEU A 90 27.12 -0.40 -33.41
N LEU A 91 27.57 -0.48 -32.15
CA LEU A 91 28.99 -0.63 -31.79
C LEU A 91 29.69 -1.82 -32.47
N PRO A 92 29.22 -3.08 -32.34
CA PRO A 92 29.84 -4.21 -33.02
C PRO A 92 29.69 -4.15 -34.55
N ALA A 93 28.59 -3.58 -35.06
CA ALA A 93 28.42 -3.38 -36.51
C ALA A 93 29.43 -2.39 -37.09
N ALA A 94 29.68 -1.27 -36.39
CA ALA A 94 30.69 -0.29 -36.78
C ALA A 94 32.11 -0.87 -36.68
N ALA A 95 32.39 -1.67 -35.65
CA ALA A 95 33.67 -2.37 -35.51
C ALA A 95 33.90 -3.38 -36.65
N ALA A 96 32.88 -4.15 -37.02
CA ALA A 96 32.94 -5.07 -38.16
C ALA A 96 33.18 -4.34 -39.48
N LEU A 97 32.57 -3.17 -39.66
CA LEU A 97 32.75 -2.33 -40.86
C LEU A 97 34.17 -1.75 -40.95
N ALA A 98 34.74 -1.30 -39.83
CA ALA A 98 36.13 -0.86 -39.76
C ALA A 98 37.10 -2.02 -40.06
N TRP A 99 36.82 -3.21 -39.52
CA TRP A 99 37.61 -4.41 -39.80
C TRP A 99 37.56 -4.80 -41.28
N LEU A 100 36.38 -4.76 -41.89
CA LEU A 100 36.21 -5.06 -43.32
C LEU A 100 36.92 -4.02 -44.21
N GLY A 101 36.84 -2.73 -43.84
CA GLY A 101 37.58 -1.66 -44.51
C GLY A 101 39.10 -1.87 -44.44
N SER A 102 39.60 -2.33 -43.29
CA SER A 102 41.01 -2.72 -43.12
C SER A 102 41.38 -3.92 -43.99
N ALA A 103 40.54 -4.96 -44.07
CA ALA A 103 40.81 -6.15 -44.87
C ALA A 103 40.83 -5.85 -46.38
N GLN A 104 40.00 -4.90 -46.83
CA GLN A 104 39.93 -4.46 -48.22
C GLN A 104 40.90 -3.32 -48.55
N ASN A 105 41.71 -2.88 -47.58
CA ASN A 105 42.63 -1.75 -47.71
C ASN A 105 41.95 -0.44 -48.20
N SER A 106 40.68 -0.25 -47.85
CA SER A 106 39.85 0.88 -48.27
C SER A 106 39.82 1.95 -47.19
N ILE A 107 40.55 3.05 -47.43
CA ILE A 107 40.66 4.19 -46.50
C ILE A 107 39.29 4.80 -46.18
N ASN A 108 38.41 4.91 -47.18
CA ASN A 108 37.07 5.47 -47.00
C ASN A 108 36.18 4.60 -46.09
N MET A 109 36.27 3.27 -46.21
CA MET A 109 35.54 2.36 -45.34
C MET A 109 36.10 2.38 -43.90
N LEU A 110 37.42 2.49 -43.78
CA LEU A 110 38.09 2.56 -42.48
C LEU A 110 37.70 3.84 -41.73
N LEU A 111 37.75 5.00 -42.40
CA LEU A 111 37.32 6.29 -41.84
C LEU A 111 35.84 6.28 -41.41
N SER A 112 34.95 5.77 -42.26
CA SER A 112 33.52 5.72 -41.95
C SER A 112 33.20 4.77 -40.79
N GLY A 113 33.89 3.62 -40.70
CA GLY A 113 33.80 2.70 -39.58
C GLY A 113 34.22 3.33 -38.25
N TYR A 114 35.38 3.99 -38.21
CA TYR A 114 35.84 4.69 -37.00
C TYR A 114 34.96 5.88 -36.62
N ALA A 115 34.48 6.65 -37.60
CA ALA A 115 33.58 7.77 -37.34
C ALA A 115 32.25 7.28 -36.73
N LEU A 116 31.67 6.21 -37.27
CA LEU A 116 30.46 5.60 -36.71
C LEU A 116 30.68 5.06 -35.30
N LEU A 117 31.83 4.41 -35.06
CA LEU A 117 32.18 3.88 -33.74
C LEU A 117 32.33 5.01 -32.71
N ALA A 118 33.03 6.09 -33.07
CA ALA A 118 33.20 7.27 -32.22
C ALA A 118 31.84 7.92 -31.88
N LEU A 119 30.98 8.14 -32.89
CA LEU A 119 29.64 8.69 -32.66
C LEU A 119 28.77 7.79 -31.79
N ALA A 120 28.80 6.48 -32.02
CA ALA A 120 28.06 5.51 -31.21
C ALA A 120 28.55 5.51 -29.74
N ALA A 121 29.87 5.53 -29.53
CA ALA A 121 30.47 5.56 -28.20
C ALA A 121 30.13 6.85 -27.44
N VAL A 122 30.26 8.02 -28.07
CA VAL A 122 29.90 9.31 -27.47
C VAL A 122 28.40 9.38 -27.17
N ALA A 123 27.55 8.92 -28.09
CA ALA A 123 26.11 8.86 -27.89
C ALA A 123 25.73 7.92 -26.72
N LEU A 124 26.40 6.78 -26.59
CA LEU A 124 26.18 5.83 -25.49
C LEU A 124 26.63 6.43 -24.15
N LEU A 125 27.83 7.03 -24.08
CA LEU A 125 28.37 7.69 -22.89
C LEU A 125 27.50 8.86 -22.43
N SER A 126 27.06 9.71 -23.37
CA SER A 126 26.16 10.83 -23.06
C SER A 126 24.82 10.34 -22.50
N ARG A 127 24.32 9.18 -22.93
CA ARG A 127 23.12 8.56 -22.36
C ARG A 127 23.35 7.95 -20.98
N LEU A 128 24.46 7.25 -20.80
CA LEU A 128 24.83 6.64 -19.52
C LEU A 128 25.03 7.69 -18.42
N THR A 129 25.56 8.86 -18.78
CA THR A 129 25.81 9.99 -17.87
C THR A 129 24.58 10.87 -17.64
N ARG A 130 23.53 10.77 -18.49
CA ARG A 130 22.29 11.52 -18.29
C ARG A 130 21.52 10.94 -17.10
N THR A 131 21.16 11.80 -16.16
CA THR A 131 20.24 11.43 -15.08
C THR A 131 18.91 10.99 -15.71
N PRO A 132 18.43 9.77 -15.44
CA PRO A 132 17.14 9.32 -15.97
C PRO A 132 16.03 10.23 -15.44
N ASP A 133 15.02 10.54 -16.26
CA ASP A 133 13.91 11.41 -15.86
C ASP A 133 13.13 10.81 -14.68
N ALA A 134 13.09 9.48 -14.56
CA ALA A 134 12.55 8.80 -13.38
C ALA A 134 13.24 9.20 -12.06
N ALA A 135 14.52 9.60 -12.11
CA ALA A 135 15.25 10.13 -10.96
C ALA A 135 15.02 11.62 -10.71
N ARG A 136 14.25 12.31 -11.56
CA ARG A 136 13.85 13.71 -11.38
C ARG A 136 12.42 13.85 -10.89
N LEU A 137 11.56 12.87 -11.21
CA LEU A 137 10.17 12.86 -10.76
C LEU A 137 10.07 12.69 -9.23
N PRO A 138 9.07 13.34 -8.60
CA PRO A 138 8.84 13.26 -7.16
C PRO A 138 8.47 11.83 -6.74
N LEU A 139 8.82 11.43 -5.51
CA LEU A 139 8.64 10.05 -5.04
C LEU A 139 7.16 9.66 -4.97
N GLU A 140 6.29 10.65 -4.79
CA GLU A 140 4.85 10.54 -4.65
C GLU A 140 4.20 9.86 -5.86
N GLN A 141 4.77 10.03 -7.05
CA GLN A 141 4.29 9.42 -8.29
C GLN A 141 4.54 7.90 -8.36
N TYR A 142 5.43 7.39 -7.51
CA TYR A 142 5.76 5.97 -7.47
C TYR A 142 4.95 5.20 -6.44
N TYR A 143 4.14 5.86 -5.61
CA TYR A 143 3.19 5.18 -4.71
C TYR A 143 2.04 4.55 -5.49
N LEU A 144 1.62 3.35 -5.07
CA LEU A 144 0.43 2.72 -5.61
C LEU A 144 -0.82 3.43 -5.06
N PRO A 145 -1.96 3.41 -5.78
CA PRO A 145 -3.20 4.02 -5.30
C PRO A 145 -3.63 3.54 -3.92
N ASP A 146 -3.39 2.27 -3.60
CA ASP A 146 -3.74 1.65 -2.32
C ASP A 146 -2.79 2.00 -1.17
N GLU A 147 -1.58 2.43 -1.51
CA GLU A 147 -0.55 2.82 -0.53
C GLU A 147 -0.67 4.28 -0.10
N GLN A 148 -1.47 5.07 -0.81
CA GLN A 148 -1.74 6.45 -0.45
C GLN A 148 -2.45 6.51 0.90
N LEU A 149 -2.09 7.54 1.67
CA LEU A 149 -2.77 7.90 2.91
C LEU A 149 -4.27 8.11 2.63
N ALA A 150 -5.09 7.58 3.53
CA ALA A 150 -6.51 7.86 3.55
C ALA A 150 -6.73 9.35 3.82
N SER A 151 -7.65 9.98 3.09
CA SER A 151 -8.08 11.35 3.39
C SER A 151 -8.89 11.41 4.70
N ALA A 152 -9.16 12.62 5.19
CA ALA A 152 -10.04 12.78 6.35
C ALA A 152 -11.46 12.26 6.04
N GLU A 153 -11.97 12.51 4.83
CA GLU A 153 -13.30 12.04 4.39
C GLU A 153 -13.37 10.51 4.40
N ASP A 154 -12.36 9.88 3.81
CA ASP A 154 -12.11 8.44 3.80
C ASP A 154 -12.11 7.81 5.22
N ILE A 155 -11.43 8.45 6.17
CA ILE A 155 -11.37 8.01 7.57
C ILE A 155 -12.75 8.16 8.23
N THR A 156 -13.47 9.26 7.97
CA THR A 156 -14.84 9.42 8.49
C THR A 156 -15.80 8.40 7.91
N LEU A 157 -15.63 8.04 6.64
CA LEU A 157 -16.40 6.98 5.99
C LEU A 157 -16.12 5.64 6.65
N LEU A 158 -14.86 5.29 6.88
CA LEU A 158 -14.50 4.06 7.58
C LEU A 158 -15.12 3.99 8.98
N ARG A 159 -15.14 5.10 9.72
CA ARG A 159 -15.77 5.18 11.04
C ARG A 159 -17.29 5.00 10.99
N ARG A 160 -17.95 5.57 9.98
CA ARG A 160 -19.39 5.36 9.76
C ARG A 160 -19.69 3.91 9.41
N LEU A 161 -18.86 3.28 8.57
CA LEU A 161 -19.00 1.86 8.23
C LEU A 161 -18.82 0.96 9.45
N ALA A 162 -17.82 1.26 10.30
CA ALA A 162 -17.61 0.53 11.55
C ALA A 162 -18.83 0.63 12.49
N GLN A 163 -19.41 1.82 12.63
CA GLN A 163 -20.62 2.01 13.45
C GLN A 163 -21.84 1.25 12.92
N GLN A 164 -21.91 0.97 11.63
CA GLN A 164 -23.02 0.24 10.99
C GLN A 164 -22.85 -1.29 11.08
N ASP A 165 -21.62 -1.79 11.21
CA ASP A 165 -21.32 -3.22 11.23
C ASP A 165 -20.38 -3.56 12.39
N SER A 166 -20.91 -4.28 13.38
CA SER A 166 -20.17 -4.66 14.59
C SER A 166 -18.95 -5.54 14.29
N GLU A 167 -18.97 -6.33 13.20
CA GLU A 167 -17.80 -7.10 12.78
C GLU A 167 -16.68 -6.18 12.28
N LEU A 168 -17.04 -5.16 11.52
CA LEU A 168 -16.09 -4.20 10.99
C LEU A 168 -15.51 -3.31 12.10
N ASP A 169 -16.33 -2.95 13.10
CA ASP A 169 -15.87 -2.24 14.29
C ASP A 169 -14.83 -3.04 15.09
N ALA A 170 -15.09 -4.34 15.31
CA ALA A 170 -14.16 -5.21 16.02
C ALA A 170 -12.80 -5.32 15.32
N VAL A 171 -12.79 -5.45 13.99
CA VAL A 171 -11.54 -5.52 13.20
C VAL A 171 -10.82 -4.19 13.16
N THR A 172 -11.54 -3.11 12.85
CA THR A 172 -10.93 -1.78 12.70
C THR A 172 -10.43 -1.21 14.03
N THR A 173 -10.97 -1.65 15.17
CA THR A 173 -10.43 -1.31 16.51
C THR A 173 -8.94 -1.59 16.63
N ALA A 174 -8.46 -2.71 16.10
CA ALA A 174 -7.03 -3.02 16.09
C ALA A 174 -6.23 -2.07 15.19
N TRP A 175 -6.84 -1.56 14.11
CA TRP A 175 -6.19 -0.64 13.19
C TRP A 175 -6.00 0.74 13.80
N TRP A 176 -7.00 1.24 14.55
CA TRP A 176 -6.90 2.52 15.27
C TRP A 176 -5.83 2.53 16.36
N ARG A 177 -5.47 1.35 16.88
CA ARG A 177 -4.41 1.17 17.90
C ARG A 177 -3.04 0.91 17.28
N SER A 178 -2.97 0.64 15.98
CA SER A 178 -1.73 0.39 15.27
C SER A 178 -0.97 1.70 15.03
N THR A 179 0.36 1.64 15.07
CA THR A 179 1.22 2.75 14.65
C THR A 179 1.24 2.95 13.13
N ALA A 180 0.75 1.96 12.36
CA ALA A 180 0.66 2.04 10.92
C ALA A 180 -0.52 2.94 10.49
N PRO A 181 -0.31 3.95 9.64
CA PRO A 181 -1.36 4.85 9.20
C PRO A 181 -2.43 4.11 8.38
N ILE A 182 -3.66 4.61 8.43
CA ILE A 182 -4.79 4.10 7.62
C ILE A 182 -4.63 4.59 6.18
N ARG A 183 -4.82 3.67 5.24
CA ARG A 183 -4.60 3.91 3.81
C ARG A 183 -5.84 3.70 2.99
N LYS A 184 -5.81 4.17 1.74
CA LYS A 184 -6.89 3.94 0.78
C LYS A 184 -7.15 2.45 0.54
N GLY A 185 -6.12 1.61 0.57
CA GLY A 185 -6.28 0.16 0.50
C GLY A 185 -7.10 -0.42 1.65
N ASP A 186 -6.91 0.09 2.87
CA ASP A 186 -7.67 -0.36 4.05
C ASP A 186 -9.17 -0.04 3.93
N ILE A 187 -9.49 1.10 3.32
CA ILE A 187 -10.88 1.53 3.09
C ILE A 187 -11.52 0.71 1.98
N ARG A 188 -10.77 0.39 0.91
CA ARG A 188 -11.24 -0.53 -0.12
C ARG A 188 -11.59 -1.89 0.47
N LEU A 189 -10.75 -2.44 1.35
CA LEU A 189 -11.06 -3.69 2.06
C LEU A 189 -12.36 -3.59 2.87
N ALA A 190 -12.58 -2.48 3.57
CA ALA A 190 -13.81 -2.25 4.33
C ALA A 190 -15.05 -2.16 3.43
N LEU A 191 -14.93 -1.45 2.30
CA LEU A 191 -16.00 -1.34 1.30
C LEU A 191 -16.30 -2.67 0.62
N ASP A 192 -15.27 -3.44 0.27
CA ASP A 192 -15.42 -4.73 -0.39
C ASP A 192 -16.08 -5.75 0.54
N PHE A 193 -15.76 -5.71 1.84
CA PHE A 193 -16.48 -6.49 2.84
C PHE A 193 -17.95 -6.11 2.93
N GLN A 194 -18.27 -4.81 2.98
CA GLN A 194 -19.66 -4.35 3.02
C GLN A 194 -20.43 -4.76 1.75
N ARG A 195 -19.81 -4.68 0.58
CA ARG A 195 -20.39 -5.14 -0.69
C ARG A 195 -20.63 -6.64 -0.67
N ALA A 196 -19.66 -7.43 -0.21
CA ALA A 196 -19.76 -8.88 -0.14
C ALA A 196 -20.83 -9.37 0.84
N LYS A 197 -21.12 -8.59 1.89
CA LYS A 197 -22.20 -8.89 2.86
C LYS A 197 -23.60 -8.54 2.34
N ARG A 198 -23.70 -7.66 1.34
CA ARG A 198 -24.96 -7.24 0.70
C ARG A 198 -25.30 -8.02 -0.57
N ALA A 199 -24.35 -8.78 -1.10
CA ALA A 199 -24.49 -9.62 -2.30
C ALA A 199 -24.96 -11.03 -1.90
#